data_AF-A0A0S7WTP0-F1
#
_entry.id   AF-A0A0S7WTP0-F1
#
_cell.length_a   1.000
_cell.length_b   1.000
_cell.length_c   1.000
_cell.angle_alpha   90.00
_cell.angle_beta   90.00
_cell.angle_gamma   90.00
#
_symmetry.space_group_name_H-M   'P 1'
#
loop_
_entity.id
_entity.type
_entity.pdbx_description
1 polymer ?
#
loop_
_entity_poly.entity_id
_entity_poly.type
_entity_poly.pdbx_seq_one_letter_code
_entity_poly.pdbx_strand_id
1 'polypeptide(L)' 'MAKAYVNQAYGELSRLMIRLYGGNGTNREFKPGLYYRRAKAASIAFGSTDFHRDLVASEIGLL' A
#
# COMPACT_ATOMS: atom_id res chain seq x y z
N MET A 1 10.97 -3.14 -8.43
CA MET A 1 9.97 -4.18 -8.06
C MET A 1 9.61 -4.26 -6.58
N ALA A 2 10.55 -4.41 -5.63
CA ALA A 2 10.23 -4.59 -4.21
C ALA A 2 9.28 -3.52 -3.63
N LYS A 3 9.53 -2.23 -3.95
CA LYS A 3 8.68 -1.11 -3.51
C LYS A 3 7.24 -1.21 -4.03
N ALA A 4 7.06 -1.55 -5.31
CA ALA A 4 5.74 -1.76 -5.92
C ALA A 4 4.98 -2.89 -5.21
N TYR A 5 5.65 -4.03 -4.99
CA TYR A 5 5.07 -5.18 -4.29
C TYR A 5 4.63 -4.82 -2.86
N VAL A 6 5.53 -4.22 -2.07
CA VAL A 6 5.23 -3.84 -0.68
C VAL A 6 4.12 -2.80 -0.60
N ASN A 7 4.05 -1.85 -1.53
CA ASN A 7 2.97 -0.87 -1.59
C ASN A 7 1.60 -1.55 -1.79
N GLN A 8 1.51 -2.52 -2.69
CA GLN A 8 0.27 -3.27 -2.94
C GLN A 8 -0.11 -4.11 -1.72
N ALA A 9 0.83 -4.92 -1.22
CA ALA A 9 0.61 -5.77 -0.06
C ALA A 9 0.21 -4.97 1.18
N TYR A 10 0.90 -3.86 1.47
CA TYR A 10 0.59 -3.03 2.63
C TYR A 10 -0.81 -2.38 2.52
N GLY A 11 -1.18 -1.94 1.31
CA GLY A 11 -2.52 -1.43 1.04
C GLY A 11 -3.61 -2.49 1.24
N GLU A 12 -3.39 -3.72 0.77
CA GLU A 12 -4.34 -4.82 0.91
C GLU A 12 -4.48 -5.30 2.35
N LEU A 13 -3.36 -5.58 3.03
CA LEU A 13 -3.33 -6.01 4.42
C LEU A 13 -3.99 -5.00 5.35
N SER A 14 -3.72 -3.71 5.17
CA SER A 14 -4.32 -2.67 6.02
C SER A 14 -5.84 -2.54 5.81
N ARG A 15 -6.33 -2.72 4.57
CA ARG A 15 -7.78 -2.78 4.29
C ARG A 15 -8.42 -4.04 4.87
N LEU A 16 -7.77 -5.20 4.72
CA LEU A 16 -8.24 -6.46 5.26
C LEU A 16 -8.35 -6.39 6.78
N MET A 17 -7.37 -5.78 7.44
CA MET A 17 -7.37 -5.58 8.88
C MET A 17 -8.59 -4.75 9.32
N ILE A 18 -8.90 -3.64 8.64
CA ILE A 18 -10.11 -2.85 8.94
C ILE A 18 -11.38 -3.70 8.75
N ARG A 19 -11.46 -4.49 7.66
CA ARG A 19 -12.61 -5.34 7.38
C ARG A 19 -12.80 -6.43 8.43
N LEU A 20 -11.71 -7.07 8.87
CA LEU A 20 -11.72 -8.14 9.87
C LEU A 20 -12.29 -7.66 11.21
N TYR A 21 -11.93 -6.45 11.62
CA TYR A 21 -12.36 -5.89 12.91
C TYR A 21 -13.68 -5.09 12.82
N GLY A 22 -14.27 -4.94 11.63
CA GLY A 22 -15.51 -4.21 11.41
C GLY A 22 -15.46 -2.78 11.95
N GLY A 23 -16.53 -2.36 12.65
CA GLY A 23 -16.62 -1.02 13.23
C GLY A 23 -15.51 -0.70 14.24
N ASN A 24 -14.95 -1.70 14.93
CA ASN A 24 -13.82 -1.46 15.83
C ASN A 24 -12.55 -1.06 15.05
N GLY A 25 -12.39 -1.60 13.83
CA GLY A 25 -11.26 -1.27 12.95
C GLY A 25 -11.18 0.20 12.51
N THR A 26 -12.26 0.97 12.69
CA THR A 26 -12.30 2.42 12.39
C THR A 26 -12.07 3.31 13.62
N ASN A 27 -12.02 2.72 14.82
CA ASN A 27 -11.71 3.46 16.05
C ASN A 27 -10.29 4.06 15.98
N ARG A 28 -10.03 5.15 16.70
CA ARG A 28 -8.72 5.80 16.77
C ARG A 28 -7.80 5.18 17.84
N GLU A 29 -8.39 4.60 18.88
CA GLU A 29 -7.68 3.90 19.96
C GLU A 29 -7.15 2.56 19.47
N PHE A 30 -7.98 1.83 18.74
CA PHE A 30 -7.59 0.63 18.03
C PHE A 30 -6.99 1.03 16.68
N LYS A 31 -5.70 0.78 16.49
CA LYS A 31 -4.91 1.44 15.43
C LYS A 31 -5.01 0.87 13.98
N PRO A 32 -5.92 -0.04 13.55
CA PRO A 32 -5.98 -0.45 12.15
C PRO A 32 -6.09 0.70 11.14
N GLY A 33 -6.91 1.70 11.44
CA GLY A 33 -7.05 2.90 10.60
C GLY A 33 -5.76 3.72 10.45
N LEU A 34 -4.86 3.70 11.45
CA LEU A 34 -3.54 4.35 11.35
C LEU A 34 -2.68 3.69 10.29
N TYR A 35 -2.64 2.35 10.27
CA TYR A 35 -1.84 1.61 9.29
C TYR A 35 -2.38 1.78 7.87
N TYR A 36 -3.70 1.88 7.70
CA TYR A 36 -4.28 2.19 6.39
C TYR A 36 -3.85 3.58 5.88
N ARG A 37 -3.90 4.61 6.72
CA ARG A 37 -3.43 5.96 6.35
C ARG A 37 -1.94 5.98 6.03
N ARG A 38 -1.12 5.23 6.79
CA ARG A 38 0.31 5.08 6.52
C ARG A 38 0.59 4.33 5.22
N ALA A 39 -0.18 3.28 4.92
CA ALA A 39 -0.10 2.57 3.65
C ALA A 39 -0.43 3.50 2.47
N LYS A 40 -1.45 4.35 2.63
CA LYS A 40 -1.80 5.36 1.62
C LYS A 40 -0.72 6.42 1.43
N ALA A 41 -0.08 6.90 2.50
CA ALA A 41 1.05 7.82 2.39
C ALA A 41 2.25 7.14 1.70
N ALA A 42 2.55 5.91 2.10
CA ALA A 42 3.65 5.12 1.52
C ALA A 42 3.45 4.78 0.04
N SER A 43 2.20 4.74 -0.46
CA SER A 43 1.93 4.45 -1.87
C SER A 43 2.38 5.56 -2.83
N ILE A 44 2.62 6.77 -2.33
CA ILE A 44 3.08 7.92 -3.12
C ILE A 44 4.54 8.25 -2.79
N ALA A 45 4.94 8.05 -1.53
CA ALA A 45 6.31 8.29 -1.10
C ALA A 45 7.31 7.42 -1.87
N PHE A 46 8.39 8.06 -2.35
CA PHE A 46 9.48 7.43 -3.10
C PHE A 46 9.04 6.77 -4.42
N GLY A 47 8.02 7.34 -5.07
CA GLY A 47 7.48 6.84 -6.34
C GLY A 47 6.28 5.91 -6.15
N SER A 48 5.31 6.02 -7.06
CA SER A 48 4.12 5.19 -7.07
C SER A 48 4.41 3.76 -7.49
N THR A 49 3.49 2.84 -7.21
CA THR A 49 3.57 1.46 -7.69
C THR A 49 3.74 1.41 -9.21
N ASP A 50 3.01 2.24 -9.94
CA ASP A 50 3.07 2.29 -11.41
C ASP A 50 4.41 2.85 -11.89
N PHE A 51 4.92 3.92 -11.27
CA PHE A 51 6.26 4.44 -11.57
C PHE A 51 7.35 3.36 -11.47
N HIS A 52 7.29 2.54 -10.43
CA HIS A 52 8.25 1.43 -10.24
C HIS A 52 8.04 0.26 -11.21
N ARG A 53 6.84 0.10 -11.79
CA ARG A 53 6.55 -0.90 -12.82
C ARG A 53 7.03 -0.41 -14.18
N ASP A 54 6.77 0.85 -14.52
CA ASP A 54 7.21 1.48 -15.75
C ASP A 54 8.74 1.49 -15.82
N LEU A 55 9.42 1.89 -14.73
CA LEU A 55 10.88 1.84 -14.67
C LEU A 55 11.41 0.44 -15.01
N VAL A 56 10.82 -0.59 -14.40
CA VAL A 56 11.24 -1.99 -14.66
C VAL A 56 10.93 -2.41 -16.08
N ALA A 57 9.75 -2.04 -16.62
CA ALA A 57 9.36 -2.33 -18.00
C ALA A 57 10.36 -1.72 -19.00
N SER A 58 10.86 -0.52 -18.73
CA SER A 58 11.86 0.16 -19.55
C SER A 58 13.20 -0.59 -19.55
N GLU A 59 13.65 -1.01 -18.36
CA GLU A 59 14.92 -1.76 -18.21
C GLU A 59 14.90 -3.14 -18.88
N ILE A 60 13.71 -3.75 -19.00
CA ILE A 60 13.55 -5.07 -19.64
C ILE A 60 13.05 -4.99 -21.09
N GLY A 61 12.95 -3.79 -21.66
CA GLY A 61 12.55 -3.57 -23.06
C GLY A 61 11.09 -3.91 -23.37
N LEU A 62 10.20 -3.79 -22.39
CA LEU A 62 8.75 -4.01 -22.51
C LEU A 62 7.94 -2.70 -22.56
N LEU A 63 8.62 -1.57 -22.69
CA LEU A 63 8.05 -0.22 -22.78
C LEU A 63 8.14 0.34 -24.19
#